data_AF-A0A645C0G4-F1
#
_entry.id   AF-A0A645C0G4-F1
#
_cell.length_a   1.000
_cell.length_b   1.000
_cell.length_c   1.000
_cell.angle_alpha   90.00
_cell.angle_beta   90.00
_cell.angle_gamma   90.00
#
_symmetry.space_group_name_H-M   'P 1'
#
loop_
_entity.id
_entity.type
_entity.pdbx_description
1 polymer ?
#
loop_
_entity_poly.entity_id
_entity_poly.type
_entity_poly.pdbx_seq_one_letter_code
_entity_poly.pdbx_strand_id
1 'polypeptide(L)'
;MRSKYSGNPFVRLYPCERQQALFDGLSRGFLYYGGVFPVVIFDNLTAAVKKVLLGKERKEQESFVRFRSWYTFTGRFCSPGRGNEKGGVEGLVGFARRNFLVPLPQGESLEDINDRLVEECLAYGSHRITGREGSVRELHEAERKTLMPLPRYPYGNEQTVSVKADKYATVMVDKNRYSVPASYAGRPLRAILTVDTISVYSGETRLAVHGRQYGNNHWILDADHYLELLRERPGAFRDARPLTEWKKTWSESMNTLLERFQERRGENRGIKEFIDVLLLTRNYGQKQVEDAVERALENGLGNAAGIRCLLETAGRQEDFVRPLESERWTVLPPADVSAYSALETGQ
;
A
#
# COMPACT_ATOMS: atom_id res chain seq x y z
N MET A 1 -1.98 12.98 21.59
CA MET A 1 -1.74 14.43 21.81
C MET A 1 -2.99 15.05 22.43
N ARG A 2 -2.89 16.13 23.22
CA ARG A 2 -4.06 16.84 23.74
C ARG A 2 -3.75 18.33 23.85
N SER A 3 -4.65 19.18 23.38
CA SER A 3 -4.55 20.61 23.62
C SER A 3 -4.77 20.94 25.10
N LYS A 4 -3.96 21.84 25.66
CA LYS A 4 -4.18 22.36 27.02
C LYS A 4 -5.35 23.34 27.06
N TYR A 5 -5.53 24.18 26.05
CA TYR A 5 -6.58 25.20 26.02
C TYR A 5 -7.95 24.59 25.72
N SER A 6 -8.11 23.88 24.62
CA SER A 6 -9.40 23.29 24.22
C SER A 6 -9.67 21.95 24.90
N GLY A 7 -8.63 21.26 25.35
CA GLY A 7 -8.78 19.93 25.97
C GLY A 7 -9.04 18.83 24.94
N ASN A 8 -9.05 19.17 23.65
CA ASN A 8 -9.33 18.29 22.52
C ASN A 8 -8.27 17.18 22.42
N PRO A 9 -8.63 15.91 22.65
CA PRO A 9 -7.72 14.78 22.53
C PRO A 9 -7.56 14.37 21.07
N PHE A 10 -6.35 13.91 20.74
CA PHE A 10 -6.05 13.19 19.51
C PHE A 10 -5.32 11.91 19.89
N VAL A 11 -5.86 10.76 19.50
CA VAL A 11 -5.33 9.45 19.84
C VAL A 11 -5.12 8.65 18.56
N ARG A 12 -3.99 7.96 18.48
CA ARG A 12 -3.65 7.06 17.39
C ARG A 12 -2.79 5.93 17.92
N LEU A 13 -3.04 4.72 17.46
CA LEU A 13 -2.34 3.50 17.81
C LEU A 13 -1.24 3.21 16.79
N TYR A 14 -0.11 2.71 17.29
CA TYR A 14 1.04 2.29 16.50
C TYR A 14 1.51 0.91 16.96
N PRO A 15 2.07 0.10 16.05
CA PRO A 15 2.56 -1.24 16.38
C PRO A 15 3.92 -1.23 17.09
N CYS A 16 4.57 -0.06 17.22
CA CYS A 16 5.89 0.06 17.84
C CYS A 16 6.10 1.39 18.59
N GLU A 17 7.04 1.38 19.53
CA GLU A 17 7.51 2.57 20.25
C GLU A 17 8.87 3.03 19.69
N ARG A 18 8.87 3.52 18.45
CA ARG A 18 10.07 4.03 17.75
C ARG A 18 9.93 5.50 17.40
N GLN A 19 11.05 6.18 17.17
CA GLN A 19 11.09 7.62 16.86
C GLN A 19 10.22 7.95 15.64
N GLN A 20 10.28 7.07 14.64
CA GLN A 20 9.49 7.20 13.42
C GLN A 20 7.98 7.19 13.68
N ALA A 21 7.49 6.28 14.54
CA ALA A 21 6.07 6.24 14.92
C ALA A 21 5.66 7.50 15.70
N LEU A 22 6.56 8.04 16.53
CA LEU A 22 6.32 9.29 17.26
C LEU A 22 6.21 10.49 16.31
N PHE A 23 7.10 10.60 15.31
CA PHE A 23 7.05 11.68 14.31
C PHE A 23 5.81 11.58 13.43
N ASP A 24 5.39 10.37 13.07
CA ASP A 24 4.13 10.16 12.35
C ASP A 24 2.93 10.59 13.21
N GLY A 25 2.92 10.20 14.50
CA GLY A 25 1.88 10.58 15.45
C GLY A 25 1.76 12.09 15.65
N LEU A 26 2.88 12.81 15.73
CA LEU A 26 2.88 14.27 15.82
C LEU A 26 2.42 14.92 14.51
N SER A 27 2.91 14.44 13.36
CA SER A 27 2.52 14.94 12.04
C SER A 27 1.01 14.80 11.81
N ARG A 28 0.45 13.60 12.07
CA ARG A 28 -0.99 13.35 11.98
C ARG A 28 -1.79 14.15 13.01
N GLY A 29 -1.22 14.38 14.19
CA GLY A 29 -1.81 15.28 15.19
C GLY A 29 -1.91 16.73 14.70
N PHE A 30 -0.83 17.28 14.12
CA PHE A 30 -0.86 18.64 13.56
C PHE A 30 -1.87 18.77 12.42
N LEU A 31 -1.99 17.73 11.58
CA LEU A 31 -3.02 17.66 10.55
C LEU A 31 -4.43 17.67 11.16
N TYR A 32 -4.68 16.85 12.19
CA TYR A 32 -5.95 16.79 12.91
C TYR A 32 -6.35 18.16 13.51
N TYR A 33 -5.42 18.86 14.15
CA TYR A 33 -5.70 20.19 14.73
C TYR A 33 -5.72 21.31 13.68
N GLY A 34 -5.34 21.03 12.43
CA GLY A 34 -5.29 22.00 11.34
C GLY A 34 -4.20 23.07 11.50
N GLY A 35 -3.12 22.75 12.22
CA GLY A 35 -2.04 23.69 12.55
C GLY A 35 -1.00 23.10 13.49
N VAL A 36 0.12 23.80 13.65
CA VAL A 36 1.21 23.41 14.55
C VAL A 36 1.18 24.24 15.83
N PHE A 37 1.31 23.57 16.97
CA PHE A 37 1.41 24.25 18.27
C PHE A 37 2.79 24.89 18.44
N PRO A 38 2.88 26.15 18.92
CA PRO A 38 4.16 26.79 19.20
C PRO A 38 5.01 26.03 20.23
N VAL A 39 4.35 25.35 21.17
CA VAL A 39 4.99 24.55 22.21
C VAL A 39 4.34 23.18 22.29
N VAL A 40 5.15 22.14 22.14
CA VAL A 40 4.76 20.74 22.35
C VAL A 40 5.41 20.26 23.64
N ILE A 41 4.58 19.80 24.58
CA ILE A 41 5.02 19.31 25.88
C ILE A 41 5.08 17.80 25.83
N PHE A 42 6.25 17.25 26.13
CA PHE A 42 6.47 15.83 26.26
C PHE A 42 6.46 15.48 27.76
N ASP A 43 5.60 14.54 28.15
CA ASP A 43 5.59 14.00 29.51
C ASP A 43 6.94 13.36 29.84
N ASN A 44 7.17 13.07 31.12
CA ASN A 44 8.34 12.39 31.65
C ASN A 44 8.71 11.16 30.82
N LEU A 45 9.49 11.41 29.77
CA LEU A 45 9.95 10.39 28.86
C LEU A 45 10.76 9.45 29.72
N THR A 46 10.32 8.19 29.80
CA THR A 46 11.14 7.13 30.38
C THR A 46 12.52 7.19 29.73
N ALA A 47 13.56 6.66 30.39
CA ALA A 47 14.89 6.61 29.77
C ALA A 47 14.82 5.98 28.35
N ALA A 48 13.86 5.10 28.09
CA ALA A 48 13.53 4.58 26.77
C ALA A 48 13.01 5.66 25.80
N VAL A 49 12.00 6.46 26.16
CA VAL A 49 11.50 7.50 25.26
C VAL A 49 12.50 8.66 25.10
N LYS A 50 13.33 8.98 26.10
CA LYS A 50 14.49 9.88 25.92
C LYS A 50 15.52 9.27 24.97
N LYS A 51 15.81 7.96 25.09
CA LYS A 51 16.69 7.25 24.14
C LYS A 51 16.09 7.13 22.74
N VAL A 52 14.77 7.14 22.59
CA VAL A 52 14.09 7.11 21.29
C VAL A 52 14.00 8.51 20.67
N LEU A 53 13.83 9.57 21.48
CA LEU A 53 13.73 10.95 21.00
C LEU A 53 15.08 11.65 20.82
N LEU A 54 16.01 11.43 21.75
CA LEU A 54 17.36 12.01 21.75
C LEU A 54 18.43 10.99 21.37
N GLY A 55 18.04 9.75 21.09
CA GLY A 55 18.97 8.73 20.65
C GLY A 55 19.99 8.22 21.66
N LYS A 56 20.71 7.16 21.26
CA LYS A 56 22.11 6.94 21.68
C LYS A 56 23.09 7.59 20.72
N GLU A 57 22.68 7.76 19.46
CA GLU A 57 23.55 8.16 18.36
C GLU A 57 23.27 9.61 17.91
N ARG A 58 24.32 10.31 17.47
CA ARG A 58 24.25 11.69 16.96
C ARG A 58 23.17 11.88 15.89
N LYS A 59 22.88 10.84 15.09
CA LYS A 59 21.87 10.85 14.01
C LYS A 59 20.43 10.99 14.52
N GLU A 60 20.09 10.37 15.64
CA GLU A 60 18.74 10.40 16.23
C GLU A 60 18.44 11.76 16.90
N GLN A 61 19.47 12.44 17.41
CA GLN A 61 19.35 13.83 17.87
C GLN A 61 19.12 14.78 16.70
N GLU A 62 19.85 14.56 15.60
CA GLU A 62 19.73 15.36 14.39
C GLU A 62 18.35 15.20 13.74
N SER A 63 17.78 14.00 13.70
CA SER A 63 16.44 13.76 13.15
C SER A 63 15.35 14.49 13.94
N PHE A 64 15.42 14.52 15.27
CA PHE A 64 14.47 15.28 16.09
C PHE A 64 14.62 16.79 15.91
N VAL A 65 15.86 17.29 15.81
CA VAL A 65 16.12 18.71 15.52
C VAL A 65 15.54 19.06 14.14
N ARG A 66 15.78 18.25 13.10
CA ARG A 66 15.21 18.43 11.76
C ARG A 66 13.69 18.45 11.79
N PHE A 67 13.06 17.48 12.47
CA PHE A 67 11.60 17.40 12.60
C PHE A 67 11.03 18.65 13.28
N ARG A 68 11.64 19.06 14.40
CA ARG A 68 11.22 20.26 15.14
C ARG A 68 11.40 21.53 14.32
N SER A 69 12.49 21.64 13.57
CA SER A 69 12.75 22.77 12.67
C SER A 69 11.78 22.79 11.49
N TRP A 70 11.38 21.64 10.94
CA TRP A 70 10.41 21.55 9.84
C TRP A 70 9.04 22.09 10.22
N TYR A 71 8.56 21.73 11.41
CA TYR A 71 7.28 22.19 11.95
C TYR A 71 7.42 23.47 12.80
N THR A 72 8.64 23.98 13.01
CA THR A 72 8.96 25.21 13.77
C THR A 72 8.39 25.29 15.19
N PHE A 73 8.19 24.17 15.88
CA PHE A 73 7.68 24.17 17.27
C PHE A 73 8.82 24.13 18.31
N THR A 74 8.51 24.47 19.56
CA THR A 74 9.43 24.27 20.70
C THR A 74 9.02 23.05 21.52
N GLY A 75 9.93 22.10 21.70
CA GLY A 75 9.73 20.94 22.58
C GLY A 75 10.08 21.29 24.04
N ARG A 76 9.12 21.14 24.96
CA ARG A 76 9.38 21.21 26.41
C ARG A 76 9.26 19.82 27.04
N PHE A 77 10.25 19.44 27.84
CA PHE A 77 10.28 18.17 28.54
C PHE A 77 10.04 18.40 30.03
N CYS A 78 9.04 17.72 30.60
CA CYS A 78 8.76 17.84 32.04
C CYS A 78 9.90 17.22 32.86
N SER A 79 10.24 17.84 34.00
CA SER A 79 11.27 17.33 34.92
C SER A 79 10.72 16.21 35.82
N PRO A 80 11.51 15.17 36.16
CA PRO A 80 11.07 14.13 37.09
C PRO A 80 10.71 14.73 38.47
N GLY A 81 9.55 14.35 39.04
CA GLY A 81 9.20 14.66 40.43
C GLY A 81 8.38 15.93 40.69
N ARG A 82 7.98 16.72 39.67
CA ARG A 82 7.08 17.87 39.87
C ARG A 82 5.62 17.54 39.53
N GLY A 83 4.87 17.05 40.52
CA GLY A 83 3.44 16.69 40.40
C GLY A 83 2.54 17.83 39.89
N ASN A 84 2.87 19.09 40.17
CA ASN A 84 2.07 20.25 39.75
C ASN A 84 2.08 20.51 38.23
N GLU A 85 3.13 20.10 37.50
CA GLU A 85 3.19 20.17 36.04
C GLU A 85 2.56 18.95 35.35
N LYS A 86 2.34 17.88 36.13
CA LYS A 86 1.98 16.54 35.67
C LYS A 86 0.48 16.31 35.50
N GLY A 87 -0.36 17.06 36.23
CA GLY A 87 -1.83 16.89 36.23
C GLY A 87 -2.50 17.05 34.86
N GLY A 88 -1.89 17.77 33.92
CA GLY A 88 -2.40 17.91 32.54
C GLY A 88 -1.96 16.79 31.58
N VAL A 89 -0.89 16.05 31.89
CA VAL A 89 -0.23 15.12 30.96
C VAL A 89 -0.42 13.65 31.37
N GLU A 90 -0.40 13.34 32.67
CA GLU A 90 -0.64 11.99 33.21
C GLU A 90 -2.07 11.47 32.96
N GLY A 91 -3.00 12.36 32.66
CA GLY A 91 -4.40 12.01 32.42
C GLY A 91 -4.71 11.48 31.03
N LEU A 92 -3.93 11.82 29.98
CA LEU A 92 -4.38 11.56 28.61
C LEU A 92 -4.35 10.08 28.24
N VAL A 93 -3.26 9.36 28.54
CA VAL A 93 -3.18 7.93 28.20
C VAL A 93 -4.21 7.14 28.99
N GLY A 94 -4.37 7.44 30.28
CA GLY A 94 -5.42 6.83 31.11
C GLY A 94 -6.83 7.17 30.66
N PHE A 95 -7.07 8.42 30.27
CA PHE A 95 -8.33 8.88 29.69
C PHE A 95 -8.62 8.14 28.39
N ALA A 96 -7.65 8.09 27.46
CA ALA A 96 -7.81 7.42 26.18
C ALA A 96 -8.12 5.93 26.34
N ARG A 97 -7.43 5.25 27.26
CA ARG A 97 -7.71 3.85 27.59
C ARG A 97 -9.13 3.64 28.08
N ARG A 98 -9.65 4.51 28.96
CA ARG A 98 -11.00 4.35 29.54
C ARG A 98 -12.12 4.81 28.61
N ASN A 99 -11.88 5.75 27.71
CA ASN A 99 -12.93 6.39 26.91
C ASN A 99 -12.96 5.90 25.46
N PHE A 100 -11.82 5.50 24.90
CA PHE A 100 -11.72 5.10 23.48
C PHE A 100 -11.31 3.63 23.29
N LEU A 101 -10.74 2.99 24.32
CA LEU A 101 -10.28 1.59 24.23
C LEU A 101 -11.13 0.61 25.05
N VAL A 102 -12.31 1.05 25.52
CA VAL A 102 -13.28 0.22 26.26
C VAL A 102 -14.68 0.40 25.66
N PRO A 103 -15.29 -0.65 25.09
CA PRO A 103 -14.69 -1.97 24.82
C PRO A 103 -13.50 -1.87 23.85
N LEU A 104 -12.65 -2.91 23.82
CA LEU A 104 -11.47 -2.90 22.95
C LEU A 104 -11.91 -2.75 21.48
N PRO A 105 -11.42 -1.74 20.74
CA PRO A 105 -11.85 -1.50 19.38
C PRO A 105 -11.41 -2.64 18.47
N GLN A 106 -12.28 -3.04 17.56
CA GLN A 106 -12.06 -4.08 16.57
C GLN A 106 -12.18 -3.50 15.17
N GLY A 107 -11.32 -3.97 14.27
CA GLY A 107 -11.26 -3.59 12.86
C GLY A 107 -10.45 -4.62 12.07
N GLU A 108 -10.54 -4.57 10.74
CA GLU A 108 -9.82 -5.48 9.85
C GLU A 108 -8.32 -5.17 9.82
N SER A 109 -7.96 -3.89 10.01
CA SER A 109 -6.60 -3.40 10.11
C SER A 109 -6.43 -2.39 11.26
N LEU A 110 -5.16 -2.12 11.60
CA LEU A 110 -4.84 -1.06 12.57
C LEU A 110 -5.23 0.33 12.04
N GLU A 111 -5.25 0.53 10.73
CA GLU A 111 -5.71 1.80 10.14
C GLU A 111 -7.21 1.99 10.35
N ASP A 112 -8.02 0.95 10.14
CA ASP A 112 -9.48 1.04 10.37
C ASP A 112 -9.79 1.39 11.83
N ILE A 113 -9.03 0.81 12.77
CA ILE A 113 -9.15 1.16 14.19
C ILE A 113 -8.76 2.62 14.41
N ASN A 114 -7.69 3.09 13.78
CA ASN A 114 -7.24 4.47 13.91
C ASN A 114 -8.23 5.48 13.32
N ASP A 115 -8.88 5.17 12.19
CA ASP A 115 -9.88 6.03 11.58
C ASP A 115 -11.10 6.19 12.49
N ARG A 116 -11.58 5.09 13.09
CA ARG A 116 -12.64 5.13 14.11
C ARG A 116 -12.23 5.95 15.34
N LEU A 117 -10.99 5.82 15.81
CA LEU A 117 -10.49 6.62 16.92
C LEU A 117 -10.45 8.12 16.61
N VAL A 118 -10.16 8.49 15.35
CA VAL A 118 -10.23 9.88 14.91
C VAL A 118 -11.67 10.39 14.92
N GLU A 119 -12.63 9.59 14.46
CA GLU A 119 -14.06 9.93 14.54
C GLU A 119 -14.53 10.13 15.99
N GLU A 120 -14.11 9.26 16.91
CA GLU A 120 -14.41 9.40 18.33
C GLU A 120 -13.79 10.66 18.94
N CYS A 121 -12.56 11.03 18.53
CA CYS A 121 -11.94 12.29 18.94
C CYS A 121 -12.73 13.50 18.44
N LEU A 122 -13.24 13.46 17.20
CA LEU A 122 -14.11 14.51 16.64
C LEU A 122 -15.46 14.59 17.35
N ALA A 123 -16.05 13.44 17.71
CA ALA A 123 -17.30 13.35 18.45
C ALA A 123 -17.15 13.94 19.87
N TYR A 124 -15.99 13.72 20.51
CA TYR A 124 -15.65 14.33 21.80
C TYR A 124 -15.63 15.87 21.75
N GLY A 125 -15.53 16.48 20.56
CA GLY A 125 -15.68 17.93 20.38
C GLY A 125 -16.99 18.50 20.96
N SER A 126 -18.06 17.70 21.03
CA SER A 126 -19.35 18.11 21.63
C SER A 126 -19.32 18.21 23.16
N HIS A 127 -18.32 17.59 23.80
CA HIS A 127 -18.21 17.54 25.24
C HIS A 127 -17.89 18.92 25.82
N ARG A 128 -18.45 19.22 27.01
CA ARG A 128 -18.13 20.41 27.80
C ARG A 128 -17.35 19.99 29.04
N ILE A 129 -16.09 20.43 29.11
CA ILE A 129 -15.22 20.14 30.24
C ILE A 129 -15.63 21.04 31.41
N THR A 130 -15.83 20.45 32.59
CA THR A 130 -16.17 21.17 33.83
C THR A 130 -15.20 22.33 34.07
N GLY A 131 -15.74 23.52 34.31
CA GLY A 131 -14.95 24.74 34.53
C GLY A 131 -14.53 25.48 33.24
N ARG A 132 -15.09 25.12 32.08
CA ARG A 132 -14.89 25.86 30.81
C ARG A 132 -16.22 26.37 30.25
N GLU A 133 -16.17 27.54 29.63
CA GLU A 133 -17.36 28.26 29.14
C GLU A 133 -17.86 27.80 27.76
N GLY A 134 -17.20 26.82 27.12
CA GLY A 134 -17.55 26.34 25.78
C GLY A 134 -17.34 24.84 25.59
N SER A 135 -17.87 24.32 24.48
CA SER A 135 -17.57 22.96 24.04
C SER A 135 -16.10 22.82 23.61
N VAL A 136 -15.58 21.60 23.66
CA VAL A 136 -14.20 21.32 23.20
C VAL A 136 -13.99 21.78 21.75
N ARG A 137 -15.02 21.65 20.90
CA ARG A 137 -15.00 22.11 19.50
C ARG A 137 -14.91 23.62 19.39
N GLU A 138 -15.76 24.37 20.09
CA GLU A 138 -15.73 25.84 20.09
C GLU A 138 -14.37 26.38 20.54
N LEU A 139 -13.83 25.81 21.63
CA LEU A 139 -12.51 26.19 22.13
C LEU A 139 -11.39 25.80 21.15
N HIS A 140 -11.54 24.67 20.45
CA HIS A 140 -10.58 24.25 19.45
C HIS A 140 -10.60 25.17 18.22
N GLU A 141 -11.76 25.61 17.75
CA GLU A 141 -11.87 26.55 16.64
C GLU A 141 -11.26 27.92 16.98
N ALA A 142 -11.41 28.38 18.22
CA ALA A 142 -10.74 29.57 18.72
C ALA A 142 -9.22 29.38 18.78
N GLU A 143 -8.76 28.24 19.31
CA GLU A 143 -7.34 27.88 19.38
C GLU A 143 -6.71 27.75 18.00
N ARG A 144 -7.41 27.16 17.02
CA ARG A 144 -6.92 26.91 15.67
C ARG A 144 -6.46 28.19 14.98
N LYS A 145 -7.11 29.32 15.26
CA LYS A 145 -6.72 30.65 14.75
C LYS A 145 -5.35 31.13 15.26
N THR A 146 -4.85 30.54 16.35
CA THR A 146 -3.57 30.88 16.98
C THR A 146 -2.45 29.89 16.62
N LEU A 147 -2.78 28.77 15.95
CA LEU A 147 -1.80 27.78 15.55
C LEU A 147 -0.96 28.29 14.38
N MET A 148 0.29 27.85 14.33
CA MET A 148 1.15 28.10 13.18
C MET A 148 0.63 27.30 11.97
N PRO A 149 0.76 27.83 10.75
CA PRO A 149 0.31 27.13 9.56
C PRO A 149 1.07 25.82 9.36
N LEU A 150 0.39 24.83 8.78
CA LEU A 150 1.04 23.60 8.35
C LEU A 150 2.01 23.87 7.19
N PRO A 151 3.16 23.17 7.13
CA PRO A 151 4.06 23.27 5.98
C PRO A 151 3.36 22.76 4.72
N ARG A 152 3.71 23.34 3.55
CA ARG A 152 3.15 22.94 2.24
C ARG A 152 3.37 21.46 1.93
N TYR A 153 4.48 20.91 2.37
CA TYR A 153 4.83 19.50 2.18
C TYR A 153 4.92 18.80 3.54
N PRO A 154 4.43 17.55 3.65
CA PRO A 154 4.57 16.77 4.87
C PRO A 154 6.06 16.51 5.14
N TYR A 155 6.42 16.31 6.41
CA TYR A 155 7.77 15.92 6.76
C TYR A 155 8.08 14.52 6.22
N GLY A 156 9.19 14.39 5.49
CA GLY A 156 9.68 13.10 4.99
C GLY A 156 10.19 12.22 6.13
N ASN A 157 9.27 11.49 6.77
CA ASN A 157 9.57 10.59 7.90
C ASN A 157 10.10 9.23 7.42
N GLU A 158 11.08 9.27 6.51
CA GLU A 158 11.60 8.10 5.81
C GLU A 158 13.00 7.74 6.34
N GLN A 159 13.21 6.46 6.63
CA GLN A 159 14.52 5.95 7.02
C GLN A 159 15.13 5.16 5.86
N THR A 160 16.28 5.61 5.39
CA THR A 160 17.03 4.91 4.34
C THR A 160 18.03 3.94 4.96
N VAL A 161 18.01 2.68 4.49
CA VAL A 161 18.91 1.60 4.93
C VAL A 161 19.52 0.92 3.72
N SER A 162 20.84 0.69 3.76
CA SER A 162 21.51 -0.16 2.77
C SER A 162 21.29 -1.62 3.11
N VAL A 163 20.74 -2.40 2.18
CA VAL A 163 20.44 -3.82 2.35
C VAL A 163 21.07 -4.62 1.22
N LYS A 164 21.24 -5.93 1.40
CA LYS A 164 21.71 -6.83 0.35
C LYS A 164 20.69 -7.93 0.15
N ALA A 165 20.31 -8.19 -1.10
CA ALA A 165 19.45 -9.31 -1.43
C ALA A 165 20.21 -10.62 -1.19
N ASP A 166 19.62 -11.53 -0.44
CA ASP A 166 20.19 -12.85 -0.19
C ASP A 166 19.94 -13.82 -1.35
N LYS A 167 20.40 -15.07 -1.19
CA LYS A 167 20.22 -16.13 -2.20
C LYS A 167 18.75 -16.53 -2.42
N TYR A 168 17.85 -16.15 -1.52
CA TYR A 168 16.41 -16.40 -1.62
C TYR A 168 15.68 -15.23 -2.28
N ALA A 169 16.42 -14.26 -2.84
CA ALA A 169 15.88 -13.01 -3.37
C ALA A 169 15.05 -12.26 -2.31
N THR A 170 15.53 -12.22 -1.07
CA THR A 170 14.91 -11.44 0.00
C THR A 170 15.90 -10.44 0.60
N VAL A 171 15.37 -9.32 1.09
CA VAL A 171 16.12 -8.35 1.89
C VAL A 171 15.69 -8.45 3.35
N MET A 172 16.66 -8.39 4.26
CA MET A 172 16.38 -8.40 5.70
C MET A 172 16.26 -6.97 6.22
N VAL A 173 15.09 -6.65 6.78
CA VAL A 173 14.80 -5.37 7.42
C VAL A 173 14.10 -5.66 8.74
N ASP A 174 14.59 -5.09 9.85
CA ASP A 174 14.00 -5.32 11.18
C ASP A 174 13.85 -6.81 11.56
N LYS A 175 14.80 -7.67 11.13
CA LYS A 175 14.75 -9.13 11.31
C LYS A 175 13.60 -9.85 10.57
N ASN A 176 12.91 -9.14 9.69
CA ASN A 176 11.90 -9.70 8.79
C ASN A 176 12.46 -9.74 7.36
N ARG A 177 12.00 -10.70 6.56
CA ARG A 177 12.44 -10.89 5.17
C ARG A 177 11.36 -10.44 4.22
N TYR A 178 11.76 -9.61 3.26
CA TYR A 178 10.90 -9.08 2.22
C TYR A 178 11.44 -9.49 0.85
N SER A 179 10.61 -10.12 0.03
CA SER A 179 11.01 -10.55 -1.31
C SER A 179 11.34 -9.37 -2.24
N VAL A 180 12.25 -9.60 -3.16
CA VAL A 180 12.60 -8.72 -4.28
C VAL A 180 12.67 -9.57 -5.55
N PRO A 181 12.53 -8.98 -6.75
CA PRO A 181 12.64 -9.75 -8.00
C PRO A 181 13.94 -10.55 -8.06
N ALA A 182 13.84 -11.83 -8.42
CA ALA A 182 14.93 -12.80 -8.33
C ALA A 182 16.20 -12.40 -9.13
N SER A 183 16.04 -11.59 -10.18
CA SER A 183 17.13 -11.02 -10.98
C SER A 183 18.10 -10.13 -10.18
N TYR A 184 17.67 -9.63 -9.02
CA TYR A 184 18.48 -8.78 -8.13
C TYR A 184 19.08 -9.55 -6.94
N ALA A 185 18.96 -10.88 -6.89
CA ALA A 185 19.59 -11.70 -5.85
C ALA A 185 21.11 -11.45 -5.78
N GLY A 186 21.64 -11.31 -4.56
CA GLY A 186 23.06 -11.02 -4.33
C GLY A 186 23.49 -9.57 -4.52
N ARG A 187 22.64 -8.68 -5.05
CA ARG A 187 22.98 -7.27 -5.29
C ARG A 187 22.78 -6.40 -4.04
N PRO A 188 23.60 -5.34 -3.85
CA PRO A 188 23.31 -4.30 -2.88
C PRO A 188 22.12 -3.46 -3.36
N LEU A 189 21.20 -3.18 -2.44
CA LEU A 189 19.96 -2.46 -2.67
C LEU A 189 19.76 -1.41 -1.58
N ARG A 190 18.83 -0.49 -1.80
CA ARG A 190 18.45 0.55 -0.85
C ARG A 190 17.00 0.33 -0.42
N ALA A 191 16.76 0.18 0.87
CA ALA A 191 15.41 0.14 1.43
C ALA A 191 15.07 1.50 2.03
N ILE A 192 13.90 2.03 1.66
CA ILE A 192 13.28 3.22 2.26
C ILE A 192 12.13 2.73 3.13
N LEU A 193 12.21 3.02 4.42
CA LEU A 193 11.27 2.55 5.43
C LEU A 193 10.38 3.70 5.87
N THR A 194 9.06 3.51 5.81
CA THR A 194 8.07 4.33 6.52
C THR A 194 7.53 3.57 7.72
N VAL A 195 6.63 4.15 8.52
CA VAL A 195 5.98 3.42 9.63
C VAL A 195 5.20 2.21 9.10
N ASP A 196 4.58 2.34 7.94
CA ASP A 196 3.64 1.34 7.42
C ASP A 196 4.17 0.53 6.23
N THR A 197 5.22 1.03 5.55
CA THR A 197 5.70 0.42 4.30
C THR A 197 7.22 0.32 4.21
N ILE A 198 7.67 -0.59 3.35
CA ILE A 198 9.07 -0.77 2.96
C ILE A 198 9.13 -0.76 1.45
N SER A 199 9.84 0.22 0.90
CA SER A 199 10.11 0.31 -0.53
C SER A 199 11.56 -0.05 -0.80
N VAL A 200 11.81 -1.00 -1.69
CA VAL A 200 13.17 -1.44 -2.06
C VAL A 200 13.54 -0.90 -3.44
N TYR A 201 14.74 -0.35 -3.56
CA TYR A 201 15.25 0.31 -4.76
C TYR A 201 16.60 -0.28 -5.20
N SER A 202 16.82 -0.32 -6.51
CA SER A 202 18.14 -0.49 -7.12
C SER A 202 18.46 0.78 -7.92
N GLY A 203 19.36 1.61 -7.38
CA GLY A 203 19.57 2.96 -7.92
C GLY A 203 18.31 3.81 -7.79
N GLU A 204 17.78 4.23 -8.93
CA GLU A 204 16.53 5.02 -9.05
C GLU A 204 15.29 4.16 -9.26
N THR A 205 15.45 2.89 -9.65
CA THR A 205 14.33 2.00 -9.95
C THR A 205 13.76 1.39 -8.68
N ARG A 206 12.47 1.58 -8.44
CA ARG A 206 11.72 0.90 -7.36
C ARG A 206 11.43 -0.54 -7.76
N LEU A 207 11.95 -1.50 -6.99
CA LEU A 207 11.81 -2.92 -7.25
C LEU A 207 10.56 -3.53 -6.62
N ALA A 208 10.27 -3.16 -5.38
CA ALA A 208 9.20 -3.77 -4.59
C ALA A 208 8.70 -2.81 -3.52
N VAL A 209 7.43 -2.94 -3.15
CA VAL A 209 6.80 -2.25 -2.02
C VAL A 209 6.06 -3.27 -1.18
N HIS A 210 6.34 -3.29 0.12
CA HIS A 210 5.75 -4.22 1.08
C HIS A 210 5.14 -3.45 2.25
N GLY A 211 4.09 -3.99 2.86
CA GLY A 211 3.63 -3.56 4.18
C GLY A 211 4.70 -3.89 5.23
N ARG A 212 5.08 -2.92 6.06
CA ARG A 212 6.08 -3.12 7.10
C ARG A 212 5.50 -3.99 8.21
N GLN A 213 6.11 -5.14 8.42
CA GLN A 213 5.76 -6.04 9.52
C GLN A 213 6.64 -5.78 10.73
N TYR A 214 6.00 -5.67 11.89
CA TYR A 214 6.65 -5.55 13.19
C TYR A 214 6.61 -6.90 13.90
N GLY A 215 7.66 -7.22 14.63
CA GLY A 215 7.93 -8.58 15.11
C GLY A 215 9.22 -9.11 14.51
N ASN A 216 9.47 -10.42 14.65
CA ASN A 216 10.72 -11.04 14.21
C ASN A 216 10.45 -12.27 13.33
N ASN A 217 11.33 -12.51 12.37
CA ASN A 217 11.37 -13.72 11.53
C ASN A 217 10.14 -13.94 10.65
N HIS A 218 9.39 -12.88 10.32
CA HIS A 218 8.34 -12.95 9.31
C HIS A 218 8.95 -13.01 7.90
N TRP A 219 8.27 -13.73 7.00
CA TRP A 219 8.63 -13.85 5.59
C TRP A 219 7.48 -13.29 4.75
N ILE A 220 7.71 -12.14 4.13
CA ILE A 220 6.75 -11.44 3.27
C ILE A 220 7.22 -11.66 1.84
N LEU A 221 6.58 -12.62 1.19
CA LEU A 221 6.97 -13.10 -0.13
C LEU A 221 5.88 -12.81 -1.13
N ASP A 222 6.24 -12.05 -2.16
CA ASP A 222 5.44 -11.85 -3.35
C ASP A 222 5.83 -12.95 -4.34
N ALA A 223 4.84 -13.70 -4.83
CA ALA A 223 5.06 -14.77 -5.78
C ALA A 223 5.54 -14.24 -7.14
N ASP A 224 5.12 -13.03 -7.51
CA ASP A 224 5.47 -12.39 -8.77
C ASP A 224 6.99 -12.24 -8.95
N HIS A 225 7.70 -11.94 -7.86
CA HIS A 225 9.14 -11.77 -7.84
C HIS A 225 9.95 -13.01 -8.25
N TYR A 226 9.33 -14.19 -8.26
CA TYR A 226 9.98 -15.47 -8.53
C TYR A 226 9.60 -16.06 -9.89
N LEU A 227 8.64 -15.47 -10.63
CA LEU A 227 8.08 -16.07 -11.84
C LEU A 227 9.13 -16.28 -12.94
N GLU A 228 10.02 -15.31 -13.18
CA GLU A 228 11.08 -15.46 -14.19
C GLU A 228 12.06 -16.57 -13.82
N LEU A 229 12.42 -16.69 -12.54
CA LEU A 229 13.31 -17.75 -12.06
C LEU A 229 12.65 -19.13 -12.22
N LEU A 230 11.36 -19.22 -11.94
CA LEU A 230 10.59 -20.45 -12.07
C LEU A 230 10.37 -20.84 -13.53
N ARG A 231 10.30 -19.85 -14.44
CA ARG A 231 10.24 -20.09 -15.89
C ARG A 231 11.53 -20.74 -16.39
N GLU A 232 12.68 -20.34 -15.86
CA GLU A 232 13.97 -20.99 -16.14
C GLU A 232 14.05 -22.38 -15.49
N ARG A 233 13.57 -22.51 -14.24
CA ARG A 233 13.65 -23.73 -13.42
C ARG A 233 12.25 -24.22 -13.00
N PRO A 234 11.46 -24.80 -13.92
CA PRO A 234 10.06 -25.18 -13.65
C PRO A 234 9.92 -26.28 -12.59
N GLY A 235 10.95 -27.11 -12.37
CA GLY A 235 10.91 -28.15 -11.34
C GLY A 235 10.74 -27.61 -9.92
N ALA A 236 11.11 -26.35 -9.65
CA ALA A 236 10.95 -25.73 -8.35
C ALA A 236 9.54 -25.16 -8.11
N PHE A 237 8.64 -25.22 -9.10
CA PHE A 237 7.29 -24.64 -9.03
C PHE A 237 6.45 -25.24 -7.89
N ARG A 238 6.56 -26.54 -7.64
CA ARG A 238 5.78 -27.23 -6.60
C ARG A 238 6.24 -26.89 -5.18
N ASP A 239 7.54 -26.70 -4.99
CA ASP A 239 8.15 -26.46 -3.68
C ASP A 239 8.30 -24.97 -3.34
N ALA A 240 7.97 -24.08 -4.28
CA ALA A 240 8.06 -22.64 -4.09
C ALA A 240 6.97 -22.15 -3.12
N ARG A 241 7.36 -21.94 -1.86
CA ARG A 241 6.49 -21.38 -0.81
C ARG A 241 5.63 -20.17 -1.24
N PRO A 242 6.15 -19.16 -1.97
CA PRO A 242 5.34 -18.03 -2.42
C PRO A 242 4.18 -18.47 -3.34
N LEU A 243 4.42 -19.44 -4.23
CA LEU A 243 3.39 -19.98 -5.11
C LEU A 243 2.38 -20.84 -4.35
N THR A 244 2.80 -21.61 -3.36
CA THR A 244 1.86 -22.41 -2.56
C THR A 244 0.86 -21.52 -1.82
N GLU A 245 1.31 -20.38 -1.28
CA GLU A 245 0.42 -19.40 -0.66
C GLU A 245 -0.44 -18.68 -1.69
N TRP A 246 0.13 -18.26 -2.83
CA TRP A 246 -0.63 -17.59 -3.88
C TRP A 246 -1.70 -18.50 -4.50
N LYS A 247 -1.39 -19.79 -4.67
CA LYS A 247 -2.32 -20.81 -5.19
C LYS A 247 -3.60 -20.94 -4.38
N LYS A 248 -3.59 -20.65 -3.07
CA LYS A 248 -4.79 -20.65 -2.23
C LYS A 248 -5.80 -19.57 -2.61
N THR A 249 -5.35 -18.53 -3.32
CA THR A 249 -6.21 -17.43 -3.78
C THR A 249 -6.72 -17.63 -5.20
N TRP A 250 -6.23 -18.63 -5.92
CA TRP A 250 -6.62 -18.87 -7.31
C TRP A 250 -8.02 -19.45 -7.43
N SER A 251 -8.72 -19.07 -8.50
CA SER A 251 -9.97 -19.70 -8.91
C SER A 251 -9.79 -21.17 -9.31
N GLU A 252 -10.88 -21.93 -9.32
CA GLU A 252 -10.88 -23.31 -9.81
C GLU A 252 -10.40 -23.39 -11.27
N SER A 253 -10.83 -22.45 -12.10
CA SER A 253 -10.41 -22.28 -13.50
C SER A 253 -8.89 -22.23 -13.67
N MET A 254 -8.17 -21.52 -12.80
CA MET A 254 -6.71 -21.46 -12.83
C MET A 254 -6.05 -22.81 -12.53
N ASN A 255 -6.61 -23.59 -11.61
CA ASN A 255 -6.13 -24.92 -11.30
C ASN A 255 -6.37 -25.89 -12.46
N THR A 256 -7.57 -25.85 -13.05
CA THR A 256 -7.91 -26.66 -14.23
C THR A 256 -7.02 -26.32 -15.43
N LEU A 257 -6.67 -25.06 -15.63
CA LEU A 257 -5.75 -24.65 -16.69
C LEU A 257 -4.35 -25.27 -16.50
N LEU A 258 -3.82 -25.23 -15.27
CA LEU A 258 -2.52 -25.82 -14.94
C LEU A 258 -2.51 -27.33 -15.23
N GLU A 259 -3.56 -28.06 -14.85
CA GLU A 259 -3.70 -29.49 -15.13
C GLU A 259 -3.74 -29.77 -16.64
N ARG A 260 -4.57 -29.04 -17.40
CA ARG A 260 -4.66 -29.17 -18.86
C ARG A 260 -3.32 -28.90 -19.55
N PHE A 261 -2.54 -27.93 -19.07
CA PHE A 261 -1.21 -27.64 -19.62
C PHE A 261 -0.21 -28.77 -19.35
N GLN A 262 -0.25 -29.35 -18.14
CA GLN A 262 0.62 -30.47 -17.78
C GLN A 262 0.27 -31.73 -18.59
N GLU A 263 -1.02 -32.03 -18.79
CA GLU A 263 -1.46 -33.17 -19.59
C GLU A 263 -1.05 -33.06 -21.06
N ARG A 264 -1.23 -31.88 -21.68
CA ARG A 264 -0.96 -31.69 -23.13
C ARG A 264 0.52 -31.58 -23.47
N ARG A 265 1.32 -30.92 -22.64
CA ARG A 265 2.71 -30.54 -22.97
C ARG A 265 3.75 -31.27 -22.12
N GLY A 266 3.32 -32.04 -21.12
CA GLY A 266 4.16 -32.61 -20.08
C GLY A 266 4.43 -31.59 -18.97
N GLU A 267 4.89 -32.09 -17.82
CA GLU A 267 4.99 -31.33 -16.56
C GLU A 267 5.80 -30.02 -16.70
N ASN A 268 7.06 -30.10 -17.14
CA ASN A 268 7.94 -28.91 -17.20
C ASN A 268 7.52 -27.88 -18.25
N ARG A 269 7.01 -28.30 -19.42
CA ARG A 269 6.59 -27.37 -20.47
C ARG A 269 5.23 -26.75 -20.15
N GLY A 270 4.31 -27.52 -19.58
CA GLY A 270 3.02 -27.03 -19.12
C GLY A 270 3.16 -26.00 -18.00
N ILE A 271 4.07 -26.24 -17.04
CA ILE A 271 4.38 -25.26 -15.98
C ILE A 271 4.94 -23.95 -16.58
N LYS A 272 5.84 -24.02 -17.58
CA LYS A 272 6.36 -22.80 -18.23
C LYS A 272 5.26 -21.99 -18.90
N GLU A 273 4.36 -22.66 -19.62
CA GLU A 273 3.23 -22.00 -20.29
C GLU A 273 2.26 -21.41 -19.26
N PHE A 274 2.07 -22.06 -18.12
CA PHE A 274 1.27 -21.51 -17.01
C PHE A 274 1.94 -20.30 -16.36
N ILE A 275 3.26 -20.32 -16.16
CA ILE A 275 4.02 -19.16 -15.67
C ILE A 275 3.90 -17.99 -16.65
N ASP A 276 3.89 -18.25 -17.96
CA ASP A 276 3.66 -17.20 -18.97
C ASP A 276 2.26 -16.56 -18.82
N VAL A 277 1.25 -17.32 -18.40
CA VAL A 277 -0.09 -16.79 -18.04
C VAL A 277 -0.02 -15.98 -16.74
N LEU A 278 0.65 -16.49 -15.70
CA LEU A 278 0.83 -15.76 -14.44
C LEU A 278 1.54 -14.42 -14.65
N LEU A 279 2.53 -14.35 -15.56
CA LEU A 279 3.20 -13.09 -15.90
C LEU A 279 2.27 -12.05 -16.53
N LEU A 280 1.12 -12.45 -17.12
CA LEU A 280 0.13 -11.51 -17.64
C LEU A 280 -0.62 -10.77 -16.52
N THR A 281 -0.66 -11.32 -15.31
CA THR A 281 -1.31 -10.68 -14.15
C THR A 281 -0.64 -9.36 -13.78
N ARG A 282 0.65 -9.16 -14.13
CA ARG A 282 1.38 -7.89 -13.95
C ARG A 282 0.76 -6.71 -14.70
N ASN A 283 0.19 -6.96 -15.88
CA ASN A 283 -0.30 -5.92 -16.76
C ASN A 283 -1.83 -5.74 -16.66
N TYR A 284 -2.56 -6.85 -16.51
CA TYR A 284 -4.03 -6.86 -16.54
C TYR A 284 -4.67 -7.04 -15.15
N GLY A 285 -3.89 -7.41 -14.13
CA GLY A 285 -4.38 -7.75 -12.80
C GLY A 285 -4.96 -9.17 -12.73
N GLN A 286 -5.06 -9.71 -11.51
CA GLN A 286 -5.44 -11.11 -11.28
C GLN A 286 -6.86 -11.42 -11.76
N LYS A 287 -7.85 -10.59 -11.44
CA LYS A 287 -9.26 -10.82 -11.78
C LYS A 287 -9.50 -10.93 -13.29
N GLN A 288 -8.95 -10.00 -14.07
CA GLN A 288 -9.12 -10.00 -15.53
C GLN A 288 -8.49 -11.25 -16.17
N VAL A 289 -7.35 -11.70 -15.64
CA VAL A 289 -6.71 -12.93 -16.11
C VAL A 289 -7.55 -14.15 -15.74
N GLU A 290 -8.12 -14.21 -14.54
CA GLU A 290 -9.03 -15.29 -14.14
C GLU A 290 -10.27 -15.37 -15.04
N ASP A 291 -10.91 -14.23 -15.34
CA ASP A 291 -12.06 -14.15 -16.25
C ASP A 291 -11.68 -14.60 -17.68
N ALA A 292 -10.51 -14.18 -18.16
CA ALA A 292 -10.01 -14.58 -19.47
C ALA A 292 -9.67 -16.09 -19.53
N VAL A 293 -9.17 -16.65 -18.43
CA VAL A 293 -8.91 -18.09 -18.31
C VAL A 293 -10.20 -18.89 -18.29
N GLU A 294 -11.22 -18.44 -17.55
CA GLU A 294 -12.54 -19.07 -17.56
C GLU A 294 -13.13 -19.11 -18.98
N ARG A 295 -13.16 -17.97 -19.67
CA ARG A 295 -13.59 -17.88 -21.07
C ARG A 295 -12.74 -18.76 -22.00
N ALA A 296 -11.43 -18.83 -21.79
CA ALA A 296 -10.56 -19.69 -22.58
C ALA A 296 -10.94 -21.17 -22.39
N LEU A 297 -11.19 -21.60 -21.16
CA LEU A 297 -11.57 -22.97 -20.83
C LEU A 297 -12.92 -23.37 -21.42
N GLU A 298 -13.91 -22.46 -21.41
CA GLU A 298 -15.22 -22.63 -22.06
C GLU A 298 -15.08 -22.81 -23.57
N ASN A 299 -14.21 -22.03 -24.21
CA ASN A 299 -13.94 -22.10 -25.65
C ASN A 299 -12.95 -23.22 -26.03
N GLY A 300 -12.52 -24.05 -25.08
CA GLY A 300 -11.53 -25.12 -25.30
C GLY A 300 -10.11 -24.62 -25.63
N LEU A 301 -9.87 -23.32 -25.51
CA LEU A 301 -8.58 -22.68 -25.71
C LEU A 301 -7.68 -22.98 -24.49
N GLY A 302 -6.65 -23.77 -24.74
CA GLY A 302 -5.69 -24.19 -23.71
C GLY A 302 -4.27 -23.81 -24.10
N ASN A 303 -4.04 -22.55 -24.47
CA ASN A 303 -2.72 -22.00 -24.74
C ASN A 303 -2.55 -20.60 -24.14
N ALA A 304 -1.31 -20.25 -23.76
CA ALA A 304 -1.03 -18.93 -23.19
C ALA A 304 -1.29 -17.79 -24.20
N ALA A 305 -1.06 -18.05 -25.49
CA ALA A 305 -1.30 -17.07 -26.56
C ALA A 305 -2.79 -16.74 -26.74
N GLY A 306 -3.69 -17.72 -26.60
CA GLY A 306 -5.14 -17.51 -26.70
C GLY A 306 -5.66 -16.69 -25.53
N ILE A 307 -5.17 -16.96 -24.31
CA ILE A 307 -5.52 -16.15 -23.12
C ILE A 307 -5.03 -14.71 -23.30
N ARG A 308 -3.81 -14.50 -23.80
CA ARG A 308 -3.31 -13.15 -24.13
C ARG A 308 -4.20 -12.45 -25.16
N CYS A 309 -4.60 -13.14 -26.22
CA CYS A 309 -5.49 -12.59 -27.25
C CYS A 309 -6.85 -12.19 -26.67
N LEU A 310 -7.43 -13.00 -25.79
CA LEU A 310 -8.69 -12.67 -25.11
C LEU A 310 -8.56 -11.42 -24.23
N LEU A 311 -7.44 -11.27 -23.52
CA LEU A 311 -7.15 -10.08 -22.71
C LEU A 311 -6.97 -8.82 -23.58
N GLU A 312 -6.21 -8.93 -24.67
CA GLU A 312 -6.00 -7.82 -25.61
C GLU A 312 -7.30 -7.41 -26.32
N THR A 313 -8.16 -8.38 -26.65
CA THR A 313 -9.45 -8.13 -27.31
C THR A 313 -10.47 -7.54 -26.34
N ALA A 314 -10.48 -7.97 -25.08
CA ALA A 314 -11.36 -7.39 -24.06
C ALA A 314 -11.02 -5.93 -23.71
N GLY A 315 -9.74 -5.54 -23.86
CA GLY A 315 -9.29 -4.16 -23.67
C GLY A 315 -9.51 -3.25 -24.88
N ARG A 316 -9.78 -3.80 -26.07
CA ARG A 316 -10.20 -3.01 -27.23
C ARG A 316 -11.70 -2.72 -27.05
N GLN A 317 -12.04 -1.45 -26.86
CA GLN A 317 -13.33 -1.00 -27.37
C GLN A 317 -13.33 -1.38 -28.84
N GLU A 318 -14.30 -2.19 -29.27
CA GLU A 318 -14.56 -2.34 -30.69
C GLU A 318 -14.79 -0.91 -31.21
N ASP A 319 -13.78 -0.36 -31.88
CA ASP A 319 -13.96 0.78 -32.74
C ASP A 319 -14.98 0.30 -33.76
N PHE A 320 -16.25 0.60 -33.49
CA PHE A 320 -17.34 0.31 -34.39
C PHE A 320 -17.06 1.15 -35.63
N VAL A 321 -16.33 0.57 -36.57
CA VAL A 321 -16.16 1.13 -37.89
C VAL A 321 -17.55 1.07 -38.49
N ARG A 322 -18.25 2.22 -38.46
CA ARG A 322 -19.55 2.34 -39.11
C ARG A 322 -19.39 1.81 -40.54
N PRO A 323 -20.28 0.91 -41.00
CA PRO A 323 -20.33 0.53 -42.40
C PRO A 323 -20.32 1.81 -43.23
N LEU A 324 -19.53 1.85 -44.32
CA LEU A 324 -19.49 3.00 -45.22
C LEU A 324 -20.93 3.39 -45.57
N GLU A 325 -21.36 4.58 -45.14
CA GLU A 325 -22.71 5.08 -45.40
C GLU A 325 -22.95 5.02 -46.91
N SER A 326 -23.95 4.23 -47.32
CA SER A 326 -24.26 3.95 -48.72
C SER A 326 -24.58 5.20 -49.54
N GLU A 327 -24.85 6.32 -48.88
CA GLU A 327 -25.21 7.60 -49.50
C GLU A 327 -24.01 8.43 -49.97
N ARG A 328 -22.77 8.09 -49.54
CA ARG A 328 -21.56 8.84 -49.93
C ARG A 328 -20.78 8.26 -51.11
N TRP A 329 -21.18 7.10 -51.62
CA TRP A 329 -20.48 6.43 -52.70
C TRP A 329 -21.43 6.19 -53.86
N THR A 330 -21.02 6.62 -55.05
CA THR A 330 -21.77 6.38 -56.28
C THR A 330 -21.84 4.88 -56.50
N VAL A 331 -22.99 4.27 -56.21
CA VAL A 331 -23.27 2.90 -56.62
C VAL A 331 -23.22 2.90 -58.15
N LEU A 332 -22.20 2.25 -58.72
CA LEU A 332 -22.13 2.07 -60.16
C LEU A 332 -23.42 1.38 -60.62
N PRO A 333 -24.06 1.84 -61.71
CA PRO A 333 -25.26 1.18 -62.22
C PRO A 333 -24.97 -0.31 -62.44
N PRO A 334 -25.93 -1.19 -62.15
CA PRO A 334 -25.76 -2.62 -62.40
C PRO A 334 -25.31 -2.82 -63.83
N ALA A 335 -24.27 -3.63 -64.03
CA ALA A 335 -23.68 -3.86 -65.34
C ALA A 335 -24.77 -4.34 -66.30
N ASP A 336 -24.94 -3.63 -67.42
CA ASP A 336 -25.88 -4.03 -68.47
C ASP A 336 -25.31 -5.26 -69.18
N VAL A 337 -25.78 -6.43 -68.75
CA VAL A 337 -25.40 -7.74 -69.32
C VAL A 337 -26.19 -8.10 -70.57
N SER A 338 -27.05 -7.21 -71.10
CA SER A 338 -27.81 -7.46 -72.33
C SER A 338 -26.91 -7.68 -73.57
N ALA A 339 -25.68 -7.16 -73.54
CA ALA A 339 -24.66 -7.42 -74.56
C ALA A 339 -24.20 -8.90 -74.60
N TYR A 340 -24.34 -9.64 -73.49
CA TYR A 340 -24.02 -11.08 -73.44
C TYR A 340 -25.18 -11.97 -73.89
N SER A 341 -26.43 -11.47 -73.86
CA SER A 341 -27.60 -12.20 -74.36
C SER A 341 -27.54 -12.49 -75.87
N ALA A 342 -26.82 -11.64 -76.62
CA ALA A 342 -26.59 -11.81 -78.05
C ALA A 342 -25.59 -12.93 -78.39
N LEU A 343 -24.84 -13.44 -77.41
CA LEU A 343 -23.95 -14.59 -77.59
C LEU A 343 -24.64 -15.95 -77.39
N GLU A 344 -25.86 -15.98 -76.82
CA GLU A 344 -26.62 -17.22 -76.61
C GLU A 344 -27.64 -17.53 -77.74
N THR A 345 -27.81 -16.65 -78.74
CA THR A 345 -28.81 -16.82 -79.83
C THR A 345 -28.24 -16.84 -81.25
N GLY A 346 -26.93 -17.09 -81.40
CA GLY A 346 -26.29 -17.36 -82.69
C GLY A 346 -26.03 -18.84 -82.93
N GLN A 347 -27.06 -19.58 -83.35
CA GLN A 347 -26.93 -20.85 -84.09
C GLN A 347 -27.10 -20.59 -85.58
#